data_AF-A0A6L6J146-F1
#
_entry.id   AF-A0A6L6J146-F1
#
_cell.length_a   1.000
_cell.length_b   1.000
_cell.length_c   1.000
_cell.angle_alpha   90.00
_cell.angle_beta   90.00
_cell.angle_gamma   90.00
#
_symmetry.space_group_name_H-M   'P 1'
#
loop_
_entity.id
_entity.type
_entity.pdbx_description
1 polymer ?
#
loop_
_entity_poly.entity_id
_entity_poly.type
_entity_poly.pdbx_seq_one_letter_code
_entity_poly.pdbx_strand_id
1 'polypeptide(L)'
;MNARRFDITAEEIGVVVARFYADIRHHPVLGPVFARHVTDWSEHESRIMSFWRNAILREQGYDGNPMFVHKEAGDIRAEMFPIWLDLFDKVLAANLTIDQARNWSALAHRIGKGLSYGLAQAGDPPNLRR
;
A
#
# COMPACT_ATOMS: atom_id res chain seq x y z
N MET A 1 14.00 -17.15 15.95
CA MET A 1 13.95 -16.42 14.67
C MET A 1 12.50 -16.20 14.32
N ASN A 2 12.07 -14.95 14.13
CA ASN A 2 10.70 -14.68 13.72
C ASN A 2 10.57 -15.07 12.25
N ALA A 3 9.77 -16.08 11.94
CA ALA A 3 9.67 -16.61 10.58
C ALA A 3 9.06 -15.55 9.63
N ARG A 4 9.64 -15.42 8.44
CA ARG A 4 9.06 -14.62 7.34
C ARG A 4 7.63 -15.10 7.06
N ARG A 5 6.77 -14.20 6.59
CA ARG A 5 5.34 -14.47 6.41
C ARG A 5 5.05 -15.39 5.22
N PHE A 6 5.87 -15.30 4.19
CA PHE A 6 5.93 -16.18 3.01
C PHE A 6 7.29 -15.99 2.32
N ASP A 7 7.62 -16.84 1.36
CA ASP A 7 8.93 -16.81 0.70
C ASP A 7 9.00 -15.75 -0.40
N ILE A 8 9.76 -14.69 -0.14
CA ILE A 8 10.10 -13.61 -1.07
C ILE A 8 11.38 -12.93 -0.57
N THR A 9 12.14 -12.31 -1.46
CA THR A 9 13.37 -11.58 -1.16
C THR A 9 13.14 -10.08 -1.07
N ALA A 10 14.08 -9.36 -0.43
CA ALA A 10 14.05 -7.91 -0.38
C ALA A 10 14.22 -7.27 -1.78
N GLU A 11 14.94 -7.93 -2.69
CA GLU A 11 15.14 -7.48 -4.07
C GLU A 11 13.83 -7.57 -4.87
N GLU A 12 13.11 -8.69 -4.79
CA GLU A 12 11.79 -8.84 -5.41
C GLU A 12 10.80 -7.80 -4.87
N ILE A 13 10.86 -7.49 -3.56
CA ILE A 13 10.05 -6.41 -2.98
C ILE A 13 10.38 -5.07 -3.64
N GLY A 14 11.67 -4.77 -3.80
CA GLY A 14 12.12 -3.53 -4.43
C GLY A 14 11.65 -3.40 -5.88
N VAL A 15 11.74 -4.48 -6.67
CA VAL A 15 11.25 -4.51 -8.06
C VAL A 15 9.76 -4.21 -8.12
N VAL A 16 8.95 -4.88 -7.31
CA VAL A 16 7.49 -4.67 -7.27
C VAL A 16 7.15 -3.24 -6.88
N VAL A 17 7.79 -2.69 -5.84
CA VAL A 17 7.53 -1.31 -5.39
C VAL A 17 7.89 -0.31 -6.48
N ALA A 18 9.08 -0.43 -7.08
CA ALA A 18 9.52 0.48 -8.14
C ALA A 18 8.59 0.42 -9.36
N ARG A 19 8.18 -0.77 -9.80
CA ARG A 19 7.23 -0.94 -10.91
C ARG A 19 5.86 -0.37 -10.59
N PHE A 20 5.36 -0.64 -9.39
CA PHE A 20 4.07 -0.14 -8.95
C PHE A 20 4.03 1.39 -8.93
N TYR A 21 5.05 2.05 -8.39
CA TYR A 21 5.07 3.51 -8.36
C TYR A 21 5.36 4.15 -9.71
N ALA A 22 6.08 3.47 -10.61
CA ALA A 22 6.16 3.89 -12.01
C ALA A 22 4.76 3.94 -12.66
N ASP A 23 3.91 2.95 -12.41
CA ASP A 23 2.54 2.93 -12.94
C ASP A 23 1.63 3.96 -12.24
N ILE A 24 1.73 4.10 -10.91
CA ILE A 24 0.95 5.09 -10.14
C ILE A 24 1.14 6.51 -10.67
N ARG A 25 2.38 6.91 -10.99
CA ARG A 25 2.69 8.25 -11.50
C ARG A 25 1.92 8.61 -12.77
N HIS A 26 1.57 7.61 -13.58
CA HIS A 26 0.86 7.80 -14.85
C HIS A 26 -0.63 7.47 -14.75
N HIS A 27 -1.10 6.95 -13.61
CA HIS A 27 -2.49 6.53 -13.46
C HIS A 27 -3.41 7.75 -13.37
N PRO A 28 -4.51 7.82 -14.16
CA PRO A 28 -5.33 9.02 -14.27
C PRO A 28 -6.05 9.43 -12.96
N VAL A 29 -6.42 8.43 -12.13
CA VAL A 29 -7.05 8.67 -10.81
C VAL A 29 -6.03 8.83 -9.70
N LEU A 30 -5.14 7.84 -9.52
CA LEU A 30 -4.19 7.79 -8.41
C LEU A 30 -3.02 8.78 -8.57
N GLY A 31 -2.51 8.96 -9.79
CA GLY A 31 -1.35 9.82 -10.07
C GLY A 31 -1.52 11.25 -9.53
N PRO A 32 -2.63 11.95 -9.83
CA PRO A 32 -2.88 13.28 -9.26
C PRO A 32 -2.97 13.30 -7.72
N VAL A 33 -3.46 12.24 -7.08
CA VAL A 33 -3.51 12.14 -5.61
C VAL A 33 -2.12 12.03 -5.04
N PHE A 34 -1.31 11.09 -5.52
CA PHE A 34 0.07 10.93 -5.07
C PHE A 34 0.91 12.18 -5.36
N ALA A 35 0.78 12.79 -6.54
CA ALA A 35 1.53 14.00 -6.90
C ALA A 35 1.26 15.21 -5.98
N ARG A 36 0.11 15.26 -5.29
CA ARG A 36 -0.17 16.30 -4.28
C ARG A 36 0.56 16.06 -2.96
N HIS A 37 0.85 14.81 -2.62
CA HIS A 37 1.40 14.41 -1.31
C HIS A 37 2.85 13.91 -1.36
N VAL A 38 3.34 13.55 -2.54
CA VAL A 38 4.67 12.98 -2.76
C VAL A 38 5.47 13.89 -3.67
N THR A 39 6.43 14.60 -3.07
CA THR A 39 7.38 15.46 -3.79
C THR A 39 8.71 14.74 -4.00
N ASP A 40 9.22 14.05 -2.97
CA ASP A 40 10.36 13.14 -3.08
C ASP A 40 9.89 11.70 -3.27
N TRP A 41 9.93 11.25 -4.52
CA TRP A 41 9.54 9.89 -4.86
C TRP A 41 10.54 8.84 -4.40
N SER A 42 11.83 9.15 -4.37
CA SER A 42 12.86 8.21 -3.94
C SER A 42 12.69 7.91 -2.45
N GLU A 43 12.43 8.94 -1.65
CA GLU A 43 12.13 8.79 -0.23
C GLU A 43 10.83 8.00 -0.02
N HIS A 44 9.77 8.33 -0.77
CA HIS A 44 8.49 7.62 -0.66
C HIS A 44 8.62 6.13 -0.98
N GLU A 45 9.25 5.78 -2.11
CA GLU A 45 9.46 4.39 -2.50
C GLU A 45 10.33 3.64 -1.48
N SER A 46 11.39 4.28 -0.96
CA SER A 46 12.24 3.72 0.10
C SER A 46 11.44 3.40 1.36
N ARG A 47 10.58 4.32 1.81
CA ARG A 47 9.72 4.11 2.97
C ARG A 47 8.74 2.96 2.77
N ILE A 48 8.19 2.80 1.57
CA ILE A 48 7.22 1.73 1.26
C ILE A 48 7.91 0.38 1.07
N MET A 49 9.14 0.35 0.55
CA MET A 49 9.98 -0.85 0.59
C MET A 49 10.22 -1.30 2.05
N SER A 50 10.60 -0.38 2.94
CA SER A 50 10.77 -0.68 4.37
C SER A 50 9.49 -1.19 5.03
N PHE A 51 8.34 -0.61 4.69
CA PHE A 51 7.03 -1.11 5.15
C PHE A 51 6.80 -2.57 4.76
N TRP A 52 7.02 -2.94 3.49
CA TRP A 52 6.79 -4.31 3.02
C TRP A 52 7.80 -5.30 3.57
N ARG A 53 9.08 -4.92 3.67
CA ARG A 53 10.13 -5.73 4.31
C ARG A 53 9.79 -5.99 5.78
N ASN A 54 9.28 -5.00 6.50
CA ASN A 54 8.78 -5.21 7.86
C ASN A 54 7.56 -6.14 7.90
N ALA A 55 6.56 -5.88 7.07
CA ALA A 55 5.31 -6.63 7.07
C ALA A 55 5.47 -8.11 6.69
N ILE A 56 6.39 -8.41 5.77
CA ILE A 56 6.59 -9.74 5.18
C ILE A 56 7.81 -10.43 5.78
N LEU A 57 8.99 -9.79 5.75
CA LEU A 57 10.26 -10.38 6.17
C LEU A 57 10.53 -10.21 7.67
N ARG A 58 9.72 -9.40 8.37
CA ARG A 58 9.90 -9.05 9.80
C ARG A 58 11.18 -8.28 10.08
N GLU A 59 11.70 -7.59 9.07
CA GLU A 59 12.86 -6.72 9.22
C GLU A 59 12.48 -5.43 9.95
N GLN A 60 13.41 -4.88 10.72
CA GLN A 60 13.24 -3.56 11.33
C GLN A 60 13.49 -2.47 10.29
N GLY A 61 13.02 -1.24 10.55
CA GLY A 61 13.25 -0.08 9.67
C GLY A 61 12.00 0.63 9.16
N TYR A 62 10.80 0.18 9.57
CA TYR A 62 9.56 0.93 9.38
C TYR A 62 8.90 1.19 10.73
N ASP A 63 8.65 2.46 11.02
CA ASP A 63 8.06 2.98 12.27
C ASP A 63 6.81 3.84 12.03
N GLY A 64 6.32 3.87 10.79
CA GLY A 64 5.19 4.69 10.39
C GLY A 64 3.84 4.13 10.88
N ASN A 65 2.83 5.01 10.87
CA ASN A 65 1.44 4.65 11.10
C ASN A 65 0.64 4.85 9.80
N PRO A 66 0.41 3.78 9.00
CA PRO A 66 -0.33 3.87 7.75
C PRO A 66 -1.70 4.55 7.90
N MET A 67 -2.49 4.20 8.93
CA MET A 67 -3.83 4.78 9.08
C MET A 67 -3.77 6.29 9.31
N PHE A 68 -2.83 6.75 10.14
CA PHE A 68 -2.68 8.17 10.42
C PHE A 68 -2.32 8.96 9.16
N VAL A 69 -1.32 8.50 8.39
CA VAL A 69 -0.88 9.23 7.18
C VAL A 69 -1.97 9.28 6.11
N HIS A 70 -2.78 8.23 5.95
CA HIS A 70 -3.86 8.24 4.97
C HIS A 70 -5.03 9.14 5.40
N LYS A 71 -5.27 9.31 6.70
CA LYS A 71 -6.25 10.27 7.24
C LYS A 71 -5.78 11.71 7.06
N GLU A 72 -4.54 12.01 7.43
CA GLU A 72 -3.95 13.35 7.32
C GLU A 72 -3.87 13.85 5.88
N ALA A 73 -3.75 12.96 4.89
CA ALA A 73 -3.79 13.32 3.48
C ALA A 73 -5.10 14.03 3.08
N GLY A 74 -6.21 13.77 3.78
CA GLY A 74 -7.48 14.51 3.67
C GLY A 74 -8.28 14.30 2.37
N ASP A 75 -7.67 13.82 1.30
CA ASP A 75 -8.30 13.59 0.00
C ASP A 75 -8.26 12.13 -0.50
N ILE A 76 -7.72 11.22 0.32
CA ILE A 76 -7.76 9.77 0.09
C ILE A 76 -9.12 9.23 0.51
N ARG A 77 -9.85 8.63 -0.44
CA ARG A 77 -11.19 8.07 -0.21
C ARG A 77 -11.22 6.55 -0.30
N ALA A 78 -12.22 5.94 0.33
CA ALA A 78 -12.38 4.49 0.39
C ALA A 78 -12.48 3.86 -1.02
N GLU A 79 -13.07 4.56 -1.97
CA GLU A 79 -13.28 4.13 -3.36
C GLU A 79 -11.98 4.07 -4.17
N MET A 80 -10.90 4.70 -3.69
CA MET A 80 -9.58 4.65 -4.34
C MET A 80 -8.83 3.35 -4.04
N PHE A 81 -9.17 2.65 -2.95
CA PHE A 81 -8.47 1.42 -2.55
C PHE A 81 -8.64 0.27 -3.54
N PRO A 82 -9.84 -0.04 -4.07
CA PRO A 82 -9.98 -1.04 -5.12
C PRO A 82 -9.12 -0.74 -6.35
N ILE A 83 -9.04 0.53 -6.76
CA ILE A 83 -8.22 0.95 -7.91
C ILE A 83 -6.72 0.73 -7.64
N TRP A 84 -6.26 1.08 -6.44
CA TRP A 84 -4.88 0.85 -6.00
C TRP A 84 -4.55 -0.64 -5.96
N LEU A 85 -5.45 -1.45 -5.41
CA LEU A 85 -5.27 -2.91 -5.27
C LEU A 85 -5.28 -3.61 -6.62
N ASP A 86 -6.16 -3.24 -7.54
CA ASP A 86 -6.19 -3.78 -8.90
C ASP A 86 -4.90 -3.49 -9.66
N LEU A 87 -4.33 -2.29 -9.50
CA LEU A 87 -3.04 -1.95 -10.10
C LEU A 87 -1.91 -2.76 -9.45
N PHE A 88 -1.90 -2.87 -8.12
CA PHE A 88 -0.89 -3.62 -7.39
C PHE A 88 -0.90 -5.10 -7.77
N ASP A 89 -2.08 -5.72 -7.88
CA ASP A 89 -2.24 -7.12 -8.28
C ASP A 89 -1.69 -7.40 -9.69
N LYS A 90 -1.87 -6.48 -10.63
CA LYS A 90 -1.27 -6.59 -11.98
C LYS A 90 0.25 -6.59 -11.92
N VAL A 91 0.83 -5.70 -11.11
CA VAL A 91 2.28 -5.61 -10.94
C VAL A 91 2.82 -6.87 -10.27
N LEU A 92 2.15 -7.38 -9.23
CA LEU A 92 2.53 -8.65 -8.59
C LEU A 92 2.52 -9.81 -9.59
N ALA A 93 1.46 -9.96 -10.37
CA ALA A 93 1.32 -11.03 -11.36
C ALA A 93 2.39 -10.96 -12.47
N ALA A 94 2.84 -9.75 -12.83
CA ALA A 94 3.84 -9.56 -13.88
C ALA A 94 5.29 -9.79 -13.42
N ASN A 95 5.57 -9.71 -12.12
CA ASN A 95 6.95 -9.68 -11.60
C ASN A 95 7.30 -10.82 -10.66
N LEU A 96 6.33 -11.63 -10.23
CA LEU A 96 6.53 -12.68 -9.23
C LEU A 96 5.98 -14.03 -9.69
N THR A 97 6.37 -15.09 -8.98
CA THR A 97 5.69 -16.39 -9.11
C THR A 97 4.24 -16.29 -8.65
N ILE A 98 3.40 -17.22 -9.12
CA ILE A 98 1.96 -17.27 -8.78
C ILE A 98 1.74 -17.31 -7.26
N ASP A 99 2.54 -18.09 -6.53
CA ASP A 99 2.40 -18.23 -5.07
C ASP A 99 2.84 -16.96 -4.33
N GLN A 100 3.92 -16.32 -4.75
CA GLN A 100 4.35 -15.04 -4.19
C GLN A 100 3.31 -13.94 -4.42
N ALA A 101 2.84 -13.81 -5.66
CA ALA A 101 1.82 -12.83 -6.04
C ALA A 101 0.53 -13.04 -5.24
N ARG A 102 0.04 -14.28 -5.14
CA ARG A 102 -1.16 -14.62 -4.36
C ARG A 102 -1.01 -14.25 -2.88
N ASN A 103 0.11 -14.62 -2.26
CA ASN A 103 0.33 -14.37 -0.84
C ASN A 103 0.49 -12.88 -0.52
N TRP A 104 1.20 -12.13 -1.37
CA TRP A 104 1.34 -10.70 -1.19
C TRP A 104 0.02 -9.97 -1.47
N SER A 105 -0.69 -10.31 -2.55
CA SER A 105 -2.02 -9.78 -2.83
C SER A 105 -2.97 -9.97 -1.64
N ALA A 106 -3.07 -11.18 -1.08
CA ALA A 106 -3.91 -11.45 0.08
C ALA A 106 -3.56 -10.58 1.30
N LEU A 107 -2.26 -10.31 1.53
CA LEU A 107 -1.83 -9.41 2.59
C LEU A 107 -2.20 -7.95 2.29
N ALA A 108 -1.95 -7.48 1.07
CA ALA A 108 -2.26 -6.12 0.63
C ALA A 108 -3.75 -5.82 0.72
N HIS A 109 -4.61 -6.72 0.22
CA HIS A 109 -6.06 -6.60 0.32
C HIS A 109 -6.55 -6.56 1.76
N ARG A 110 -5.98 -7.37 2.66
CA ARG A 110 -6.34 -7.35 4.09
C ARG A 110 -5.98 -6.01 4.75
N ILE A 111 -4.80 -5.46 4.46
CA ILE A 111 -4.36 -4.16 4.98
C ILE A 111 -5.22 -3.04 4.38
N GLY A 112 -5.40 -3.06 3.05
CA GLY A 112 -6.19 -2.08 2.30
C GLY A 112 -7.64 -2.02 2.79
N LYS A 113 -8.28 -3.17 3.04
CA LYS A 113 -9.63 -3.23 3.64
C LYS A 113 -9.68 -2.54 5.01
N GLY A 114 -8.67 -2.76 5.85
CA GLY A 114 -8.58 -2.10 7.16
C GLY A 114 -8.43 -0.58 7.06
N LEU A 115 -7.58 -0.11 6.14
CA LEU A 115 -7.39 1.32 5.86
C LEU A 115 -8.66 1.97 5.31
N SER A 116 -9.26 1.37 4.28
CA SER A 116 -10.50 1.83 3.66
C SER A 116 -11.64 1.95 4.69
N TYR A 117 -11.85 0.92 5.53
CA TYR A 117 -12.87 0.96 6.58
C TYR A 117 -12.62 2.09 7.60
N GLY A 118 -11.37 2.25 8.06
CA GLY A 118 -11.03 3.30 9.03
C GLY A 118 -11.12 4.73 8.48
N LEU A 119 -11.02 4.91 7.17
CA LEU A 119 -11.24 6.20 6.49
C LEU A 119 -12.73 6.48 6.30
N ALA A 120 -13.52 5.49 5.91
CA ALA A 120 -14.97 5.64 5.77
C ALA A 120 -15.63 6.07 7.09
N GLN A 121 -15.22 5.46 8.22
CA GLN A 121 -15.71 5.82 9.55
C GLN A 121 -15.28 7.21 10.03
N ALA A 122 -14.19 7.77 9.49
CA ALA A 122 -13.72 9.12 9.85
C ALA A 122 -14.43 10.23 9.07
N GLY A 123 -14.96 9.92 7.88
CA GLY A 123 -15.71 10.85 7.04
C GLY A 123 -17.19 10.94 7.38
N ASP A 124 -17.74 10.00 8.17
CA ASP A 124 -19.14 10.01 8.58
C ASP A 124 -19.25 10.74 9.94
N PRO A 125 -19.89 11.92 10.03
CA PRO A 125 -20.13 12.54 11.32
C PRO A 125 -21.00 11.61 12.18
N PRO A 126 -20.81 11.56 13.51
CA PRO A 126 -21.63 10.70 14.35
C PRO A 126 -23.09 11.11 14.18
N ASN A 127 -23.91 10.20 13.64
CA ASN A 127 -25.35 10.35 13.61
C ASN A 127 -25.88 10.21 15.05
N LEU A 128 -25.76 11.28 15.84
CA LEU A 128 -26.42 11.42 17.14
C LEU A 128 -27.89 11.74 16.92
N ARG A 129 -28.64 10.76 16.41
CA ARG A 129 -30.10 10.74 16.46
C ARG A 129 -30.58 9.30 16.66
N ARG A 130 -30.74 8.91 17.91
CA ARG A 130 -31.86 8.11 18.41
C ARG A 130 -32.23 8.59 19.80
#